data_AF-E3BHB4-F1
#
_entry.id   AF-E3BHB4-F1
#
_cell.length_a   1.000
_cell.length_b   1.000
_cell.length_c   1.000
_cell.angle_alpha   90.00
_cell.angle_beta   90.00
_cell.angle_gamma   90.00
#
_symmetry.space_group_name_H-M   'P 1'
#
loop_
_entity.id
_entity.type
_entity.pdbx_description
1 polymer ?
#
loop_
_entity_poly.entity_id
_entity_poly.type
_entity_poly.pdbx_seq_one_letter_code
_entity_poly.pdbx_strand_id
1 'polypeptide(L)'
;MSLANLKQFSPLSTLISLVYNEFQNKQSSDKLYKANVPLIKMAIEQGFTLKDKMLRDSVDALESLAPFGARRRNFERRYLVDERSIMNLPNDPDKLSYGYWW
;
A
#
# COMPACT_ATOMS: atom_id res chain seq x y z
N MET A 1 24.65 -2.45 -15.59
CA MET A 1 23.18 -2.45 -15.80
C MET A 1 22.63 -1.11 -15.32
N SER A 2 21.66 -0.52 -16.02
CA SER A 2 21.05 0.76 -15.59
C SER A 2 20.08 0.56 -14.43
N LEU A 3 20.01 1.54 -13.50
CA LEU A 3 19.01 1.61 -12.42
C LEU A 3 17.57 1.56 -12.94
N ALA A 4 17.33 1.92 -14.21
CA ALA A 4 16.03 1.80 -14.85
C ALA A 4 15.55 0.33 -14.97
N ASN A 5 16.45 -0.62 -15.21
CA ASN A 5 16.07 -2.04 -15.38
C ASN A 5 15.72 -2.73 -14.06
N LEU A 6 16.23 -2.24 -12.92
CA LEU A 6 15.83 -2.75 -11.60
C LEU A 6 14.40 -2.35 -11.23
N LYS A 7 13.88 -1.23 -11.76
CA LYS A 7 12.50 -0.77 -11.53
C LYS A 7 11.44 -1.68 -12.18
N GLN A 8 11.81 -2.38 -13.26
CA GLN A 8 10.87 -3.18 -14.07
C GLN A 8 10.66 -4.61 -13.55
N PHE A 9 11.45 -5.04 -12.55
CA PHE A 9 11.32 -6.32 -11.84
C PHE A 9 11.20 -6.13 -10.32
N SER A 10 10.68 -4.99 -9.87
CA SER A 10 10.44 -4.73 -8.45
C SER A 10 9.24 -5.54 -7.95
N PRO A 11 9.33 -6.22 -6.79
CA PRO A 11 8.19 -6.86 -6.15
C PRO A 11 6.96 -5.94 -6.01
N LEU A 12 7.18 -4.63 -5.82
CA LEU A 12 6.10 -3.63 -5.76
C LEU A 12 5.32 -3.52 -7.07
N SER A 13 5.98 -3.55 -8.23
CA SER A 13 5.30 -3.46 -9.54
C SER A 13 4.37 -4.65 -9.81
N THR A 14 4.76 -5.85 -9.34
CA THR A 14 3.92 -7.05 -9.39
C THR A 14 2.73 -6.96 -8.43
N LEU A 15 2.90 -6.36 -7.25
CA LEU A 15 1.78 -6.19 -6.33
C LEU A 15 0.78 -5.12 -6.78
N ILE A 16 1.24 -4.00 -7.36
CA ILE A 16 0.37 -2.98 -7.95
C ILE A 16 -0.56 -3.62 -8.99
N SER A 17 -0.01 -4.42 -9.93
CA SER A 17 -0.82 -5.03 -10.98
C SER A 17 -1.84 -6.05 -10.46
N LEU A 18 -1.58 -6.71 -9.32
CA LEU A 18 -2.57 -7.57 -8.67
C LEU A 18 -3.73 -6.78 -8.07
N VAL A 19 -3.47 -5.61 -7.46
CA VAL A 19 -4.51 -4.75 -6.89
C VAL A 19 -5.50 -4.27 -7.96
N TYR A 20 -5.02 -3.89 -9.13
CA TYR A 20 -5.85 -3.36 -10.22
C TYR A 20 -6.79 -4.40 -10.88
N ASN A 21 -6.53 -5.70 -10.71
CA ASN A 21 -7.30 -6.77 -11.35
C ASN A 21 -8.34 -7.44 -10.44
N GLU A 22 -8.44 -7.03 -9.17
CA GLU A 22 -9.14 -7.79 -8.13
C GLU A 22 -10.49 -7.15 -7.72
N PHE A 23 -11.53 -7.98 -7.60
CA PHE A 23 -12.81 -7.57 -7.02
C PHE A 23 -12.65 -7.39 -5.50
N GLN A 24 -12.80 -6.14 -5.03
CA GLN A 24 -12.54 -5.75 -3.63
C GLN A 24 -13.51 -6.43 -2.64
N ASN A 25 -13.04 -7.49 -1.96
CA ASN A 25 -13.77 -8.31 -0.99
C ASN A 25 -12.84 -8.81 0.15
N LYS A 26 -13.38 -9.27 1.30
CA LYS A 26 -12.65 -9.74 2.52
C LYS A 26 -11.30 -10.41 2.23
N GLN A 27 -11.36 -11.58 1.59
CA GLN A 27 -10.18 -12.45 1.45
C GLN A 27 -9.16 -11.90 0.44
N SER A 28 -9.52 -10.91 -0.38
CA SER A 28 -8.63 -10.37 -1.40
C SER A 28 -7.84 -9.15 -0.90
N SER A 29 -8.52 -8.14 -0.36
CA SER A 29 -7.84 -6.92 0.10
C SER A 29 -6.99 -7.13 1.35
N ASP A 30 -7.39 -8.02 2.28
CA ASP A 30 -6.53 -8.40 3.42
C ASP A 30 -5.25 -9.10 2.97
N LYS A 31 -5.37 -10.01 1.99
CA LYS A 31 -4.25 -10.74 1.41
C LYS A 31 -3.29 -9.79 0.70
N LEU A 32 -3.82 -8.86 -0.09
CA LEU A 32 -3.04 -7.85 -0.78
C LEU A 32 -2.40 -6.85 0.20
N TYR A 33 -3.09 -6.44 1.26
CA TYR A 33 -2.53 -5.61 2.33
C TYR A 33 -1.34 -6.31 3.01
N LYS A 34 -1.49 -7.58 3.41
CA LYS A 34 -0.43 -8.38 4.06
C LYS A 34 0.81 -8.53 3.18
N ALA A 35 0.66 -8.53 1.86
CA ALA A 35 1.77 -8.53 0.90
C ALA A 35 2.39 -7.13 0.68
N ASN A 36 1.57 -6.09 0.54
CA ASN A 36 2.01 -4.75 0.15
C ASN A 36 2.67 -3.96 1.29
N VAL A 37 2.05 -3.93 2.48
CA VAL A 37 2.52 -3.05 3.58
C VAL A 37 3.97 -3.32 3.99
N PRO A 38 4.44 -4.58 4.16
CA PRO A 38 5.85 -4.83 4.47
C PRO A 38 6.81 -4.33 3.38
N LEU A 39 6.45 -4.45 2.10
CA LEU A 39 7.32 -4.03 0.98
C LEU A 39 7.33 -2.51 0.79
N ILE A 40 6.20 -1.84 1.01
CA ILE A 40 6.10 -0.38 1.03
C ILE A 40 6.97 0.20 2.15
N LYS A 41 6.91 -0.39 3.35
CA LYS A 41 7.78 -0.01 4.48
C LYS A 41 9.26 -0.25 4.19
N MET A 42 9.60 -1.42 3.65
CA MET A 42 10.99 -1.74 3.27
C MET A 42 11.53 -0.75 2.21
N ALA A 43 10.71 -0.27 1.28
CA ALA A 43 11.10 0.77 0.34
C ALA A 43 11.36 2.11 1.04
N ILE A 44 10.52 2.51 2.00
CA ILE A 44 10.74 3.70 2.83
C ILE A 44 12.05 3.57 3.64
N GLU A 45 12.31 2.41 4.24
CA GLU A 45 13.57 2.11 4.96
C GLU A 45 14.81 2.14 4.04
N GLN A 46 14.64 1.83 2.75
CA GLN A 46 15.67 1.95 1.71
C GLN A 46 15.84 3.39 1.18
N GLY A 47 15.06 4.36 1.68
CA GLY A 47 15.16 5.77 1.33
C GLY A 47 14.27 6.23 0.17
N PHE A 48 13.32 5.42 -0.29
CA PHE A 48 12.27 5.88 -1.21
C PHE A 48 11.28 6.80 -0.48
N THR A 49 10.76 7.79 -1.20
CA THR A 49 9.82 8.81 -0.69
C THR A 49 8.54 8.85 -1.50
N LEU A 50 7.47 9.48 -1.00
CA LEU A 50 6.21 9.67 -1.73
C LEU A 50 6.35 10.57 -2.98
N LYS A 51 7.53 11.19 -3.19
CA LYS A 51 7.90 11.86 -4.44
C LYS A 51 8.33 10.86 -5.53
N ASP A 52 8.76 9.65 -5.14
CA ASP A 52 9.10 8.58 -6.06
C ASP A 52 7.82 7.94 -6.60
N LYS A 53 7.58 8.07 -7.91
CA LYS A 53 6.36 7.58 -8.56
C LYS A 53 6.02 6.13 -8.20
N MET A 54 7.01 5.24 -8.12
CA MET A 54 6.80 3.82 -7.77
C MET A 54 6.21 3.65 -6.36
N LEU A 55 6.70 4.41 -5.37
CA LEU A 55 6.17 4.33 -4.00
C LEU A 55 4.79 4.97 -3.93
N ARG A 56 4.58 6.10 -4.64
CA ARG A 56 3.27 6.74 -4.76
C ARG A 56 2.23 5.81 -5.37
N ASP A 57 2.51 5.22 -6.53
CA ASP A 57 1.64 4.24 -7.19
C ASP A 57 1.32 3.03 -6.26
N SER A 58 2.29 2.60 -5.44
CA SER A 58 2.10 1.51 -4.47
C SER A 58 1.17 1.91 -3.30
N VAL A 59 1.29 3.15 -2.83
CA VAL A 59 0.47 3.70 -1.75
C VAL A 59 -0.96 4.00 -2.22
N ASP A 60 -1.12 4.50 -3.44
CA ASP A 60 -2.42 4.73 -4.07
C ASP A 60 -3.14 3.38 -4.32
N ALA A 61 -2.40 2.34 -4.72
CA ALA A 61 -2.91 0.98 -4.79
C ALA A 61 -3.36 0.47 -3.40
N LEU A 62 -2.54 0.65 -2.35
CA LEU A 62 -2.90 0.29 -0.98
C LEU A 62 -4.14 1.05 -0.46
N GLU A 63 -4.32 2.33 -0.81
CA GLU A 63 -5.52 3.11 -0.49
C GLU A 63 -6.78 2.49 -1.14
N SER A 64 -6.66 2.05 -2.40
CA SER A 64 -7.78 1.45 -3.15
C SER A 64 -8.33 0.16 -2.53
N LEU A 65 -7.53 -0.53 -1.71
CA LEU A 65 -7.91 -1.74 -0.97
C LEU A 65 -8.83 -1.47 0.23
N ALA A 66 -8.86 -0.23 0.76
CA ALA A 66 -9.87 0.18 1.72
C ALA A 66 -11.22 0.42 1.01
N PRO A 67 -12.39 0.18 1.63
CA PRO A 67 -13.66 0.29 0.96
C PRO A 67 -13.99 1.75 0.73
N PHE A 68 -14.63 1.99 -0.40
CA PHE A 68 -15.02 3.32 -0.83
C PHE A 68 -15.84 4.08 0.21
N GLY A 69 -15.73 5.41 0.22
CA GLY A 69 -16.43 6.29 1.13
C GLY A 69 -15.64 6.63 2.39
N ALA A 70 -16.31 6.65 3.54
CA ALA A 70 -15.73 7.17 4.79
C ALA A 70 -14.48 6.39 5.26
N ARG A 71 -14.48 5.06 5.12
CA ARG A 71 -13.38 4.20 5.58
C ARG A 71 -12.07 4.50 4.85
N ARG A 72 -12.09 4.50 3.51
CA ARG A 72 -10.93 4.90 2.68
C ARG A 72 -10.39 6.28 3.04
N ARG A 73 -11.26 7.30 3.12
CA ARG A 73 -10.85 8.67 3.50
C ARG A 73 -10.23 8.72 4.90
N ASN A 74 -10.76 7.96 5.85
CA ASN A 74 -10.18 7.89 7.19
C ASN A 74 -8.82 7.18 7.16
N PHE A 75 -8.69 6.09 6.39
CA PHE A 75 -7.47 5.30 6.26
C PHE A 75 -6.33 6.11 5.63
N GLU A 76 -6.61 6.76 4.49
CA GLU A 76 -5.74 7.73 3.82
C GLU A 76 -5.22 8.78 4.82
N ARG A 77 -6.13 9.51 5.46
CA ARG A 77 -5.79 10.61 6.39
C ARG A 77 -5.12 10.18 7.68
N ARG A 78 -5.19 8.89 8.04
CA ARG A 78 -4.55 8.35 9.25
C ARG A 78 -3.17 7.74 8.98
N TYR A 79 -2.99 7.12 7.82
CA TYR A 79 -1.86 6.23 7.55
C TYR A 79 -1.08 6.52 6.26
N LEU A 80 -1.61 7.29 5.30
CA LEU A 80 -1.01 7.49 3.98
C LEU A 80 -0.62 8.96 3.70
N VAL A 81 -0.48 9.76 4.75
CA VAL A 81 -0.19 11.21 4.66
C VAL A 81 1.28 11.48 4.33
N ASP A 82 2.17 10.76 4.99
CA ASP A 82 3.62 10.84 4.89
C ASP A 82 4.26 9.47 5.19
N GLU A 83 5.55 9.34 4.91
CA GLU A 83 6.32 8.10 5.12
C GLU A 83 6.23 7.61 6.57
N ARG A 84 6.21 8.52 7.55
CA ARG A 84 6.12 8.18 8.97
C ARG A 84 4.75 7.64 9.34
N SER A 85 3.67 8.15 8.75
CA SER A 85 2.31 7.63 8.92
C SER A 85 2.16 6.23 8.32
N ILE A 86 2.85 5.96 7.20
CA ILE A 86 2.87 4.65 6.54
C ILE A 86 3.63 3.63 7.41
N MET A 87 4.74 4.03 8.03
CA MET A 87 5.45 3.16 8.98
C MET A 87 4.59 2.74 10.18
N ASN A 88 3.59 3.54 10.57
CA ASN A 88 2.65 3.24 11.66
C ASN A 88 1.53 2.25 11.27
N LEU A 89 1.39 1.85 10.00
CA LEU A 89 0.46 0.78 9.62
C LEU A 89 0.79 -0.52 10.37
N PRO A 90 -0.18 -1.27 10.90
CA PRO A 90 0.09 -2.63 11.34
C PRO A 90 0.43 -3.50 10.12
N ASN A 91 1.30 -4.50 10.25
CA ASN A 91 1.55 -5.46 9.16
C ASN A 91 0.38 -6.45 8.95
N ASP A 92 -0.65 -6.37 9.80
CA ASP A 92 -1.83 -7.22 9.84
C ASP A 92 -3.09 -6.30 9.86
N PRO A 93 -3.95 -6.32 8.82
CA PRO A 93 -5.08 -5.42 8.69
C PRO A 93 -6.17 -5.68 9.73
N ASP A 94 -6.22 -6.86 10.35
CA ASP A 94 -7.16 -7.16 11.46
C ASP A 94 -6.85 -6.33 12.73
N LYS A 95 -5.72 -5.60 12.76
CA LYS A 95 -5.37 -4.62 13.80
C LYS A 95 -5.80 -3.18 13.45
N LEU A 96 -6.39 -2.96 12.28
CA LEU A 96 -7.01 -1.68 11.91
C LEU A 96 -8.41 -1.60 12.50
N SER A 97 -8.81 -0.41 12.97
CA SER A 97 -10.21 -0.19 13.38
C SER A 97 -11.15 -0.19 12.16
N TYR A 98 -12.38 -0.67 12.37
CA TYR A 98 -13.50 -0.68 11.43
C TYR A 98 -13.92 0.72 10.88
N GLY A 99 -13.38 1.78 11.48
CA GLY A 99 -13.49 3.15 10.94
C GLY A 99 -12.54 3.45 9.78
N TYR A 100 -11.52 2.60 9.56
CA TYR A 100 -10.48 2.71 8.54
C TYR A 100 -10.49 1.50 7.60
N TRP A 101 -10.55 0.31 8.20
CA TRP A 101 -10.71 -0.98 7.54
C TRP A 101 -12.11 -1.54 7.82
N TRP A 102 -12.40 -2.82 7.52
CA TRP A 102 -13.77 -3.18 7.12
C TRP A 102 -14.20 -4.63 7.28
#